data_AF-A0A2N9LJ94-F1
#
_entry.id   AF-A0A2N9LJ94-F1
#
_cell.length_a   1.000
_cell.length_b   1.000
_cell.length_c   1.000
_cell.angle_alpha   90.00
_cell.angle_beta   90.00
_cell.angle_gamma   90.00
#
_symmetry.space_group_name_H-M   'P 1'
#
loop_
_entity.id
_entity.type
_entity.pdbx_description
1 polymer ?
#
loop_
_entity_poly.entity_id
_entity_poly.type
_entity_poly.pdbx_seq_one_letter_code
_entity_poly.pdbx_strand_id
1 'polypeptide(L)'
;MLYWILPALAVAFFLGLFLYLRRQVASMRLASAERRKSAAASAASQAAGAAASAVALAAELSALRQEMDSLVAPPDFAGQELNLNRRTQALRMQRRGESPATIAAALRVPRNEIDLLLKIQSLTGQSQSA
;
A
#
# COMPACT_ATOMS: atom_id res chain seq x y z
N MET A 1 -24.56 78.41 25.29
CA MET A 1 -23.17 77.89 25.30
C MET A 1 -23.09 76.45 25.82
N LEU A 2 -23.74 76.09 26.93
CA LEU A 2 -23.67 74.73 27.52
C LEU A 2 -24.21 73.59 26.62
N TYR A 3 -25.22 73.85 25.79
CA TYR A 3 -25.83 72.85 24.89
C TYR A 3 -24.90 72.34 23.79
N TRP A 4 -23.85 73.08 23.42
CA TRP A 4 -22.88 72.67 22.39
C TRP A 4 -21.77 71.76 22.95
N ILE A 5 -21.59 71.74 24.27
CA ILE A 5 -20.55 70.96 24.94
C ILE A 5 -20.96 69.48 25.02
N LEU A 6 -22.26 69.22 25.21
CA LEU A 6 -22.82 67.87 25.30
C LEU A 6 -22.59 67.02 24.03
N PRO A 7 -22.89 67.49 22.80
CA PRO A 7 -22.61 66.71 21.58
C PRO A 7 -21.11 66.58 21.32
N ALA A 8 -20.31 67.60 21.64
CA ALA A 8 -18.85 67.52 21.50
C ALA A 8 -18.26 66.41 22.38
N LEU A 9 -18.74 66.28 23.62
CA LEU A 9 -18.31 65.24 24.55
C LEU A 9 -18.77 63.85 24.09
N ALA A 10 -19.99 63.74 23.56
CA ALA A 10 -20.48 62.50 22.97
C ALA A 10 -19.63 62.08 21.76
N VAL A 11 -19.31 63.00 20.85
CA VAL A 11 -18.46 62.70 19.68
C VAL A 11 -17.05 62.27 20.11
N ALA A 12 -16.46 62.95 21.10
CA ALA A 12 -15.16 62.55 21.64
C ALA A 12 -15.20 61.15 22.27
N PHE A 13 -16.27 60.84 23.02
CA PHE A 13 -16.49 59.52 23.60
C PHE A 13 -16.65 58.44 22.52
N PHE A 14 -17.51 58.66 21.53
CA PHE A 14 -17.72 57.73 20.41
C PHE A 14 -16.44 57.52 19.59
N LEU A 15 -15.68 58.59 19.33
CA LEU A 15 -14.43 58.51 18.59
C LEU A 15 -13.38 57.72 19.38
N GLY A 16 -13.25 57.98 20.68
CA GLY A 16 -12.38 57.23 21.58
C GLY A 16 -12.73 55.75 21.63
N LEU A 17 -14.02 55.43 21.79
CA LEU A 17 -14.52 54.06 21.78
C LEU A 17 -14.24 53.36 20.43
N PHE A 18 -14.48 54.05 19.31
CA PHE A 18 -14.22 53.52 17.99
C PHE A 18 -12.73 53.21 17.76
N LEU A 19 -11.84 54.11 18.16
CA LEU A 19 -10.40 53.90 18.07
C LEU A 19 -9.93 52.77 19.00
N TYR A 20 -10.51 52.66 20.20
CA TYR A 20 -10.25 51.57 21.12
C TYR A 20 -10.65 50.21 20.53
N LEU A 21 -11.86 50.09 19.97
CA LEU A 21 -12.32 48.87 19.30
C LEU A 21 -11.45 48.52 18.08
N ARG A 22 -11.10 49.50 17.23
CA ARG A 22 -10.21 49.24 16.08
C ARG A 22 -8.84 48.75 16.52
N ARG A 23 -8.28 49.32 17.60
CA ARG A 23 -6.99 48.92 18.16
C ARG A 23 -7.05 47.50 18.73
N GLN A 24 -8.15 47.16 19.42
CA GLN A 24 -8.37 45.82 19.97
C GLN A 24 -8.55 44.76 18.87
N VAL A 25 -9.27 45.08 17.80
CA VAL A 25 -9.43 44.17 16.65
C VAL A 25 -8.10 44.02 15.88
N ALA A 26 -7.33 45.11 15.74
CA ALA A 26 -6.02 45.07 15.10
C ALA A 26 -5.01 44.21 15.89
N SER A 27 -4.98 44.33 17.22
CA SER A 27 -4.11 43.51 18.07
C SER A 27 -4.49 42.03 18.03
N MET A 28 -5.79 41.70 18.03
CA MET A 28 -6.27 40.33 17.83
C MET A 28 -5.91 39.77 16.45
N ARG A 29 -5.96 40.61 15.41
CA ARG A 29 -5.54 40.22 14.04
C ARG A 29 -4.05 39.92 13.94
N LEU A 30 -3.20 40.71 14.59
CA LEU A 30 -1.76 40.44 14.62
C LEU A 30 -1.43 39.17 15.42
N ALA A 31 -2.07 38.99 16.59
CA ALA A 31 -1.89 37.79 17.41
C ALA A 31 -2.38 36.51 16.70
N SER A 32 -3.48 36.61 15.94
CA SER A 32 -3.99 35.48 15.14
C SER A 32 -3.17 35.22 13.89
N ALA A 33 -2.59 36.25 13.26
CA ALA A 33 -1.68 36.08 12.13
C ALA A 33 -0.42 35.32 12.53
N GLU A 34 0.15 35.61 13.71
CA GLU A 34 1.33 34.89 14.21
C GLU A 34 1.02 33.43 14.52
N ARG A 35 -0.13 33.15 15.16
CA ARG A 35 -0.61 31.78 15.39
C ARG A 35 -0.87 31.02 14.09
N ARG A 36 -1.38 31.70 13.05
CA ARG A 36 -1.59 31.10 11.73
C ARG A 36 -0.28 30.80 11.03
N LYS A 37 0.72 31.68 11.12
CA LYS A 37 2.05 31.44 10.54
C LYS A 37 2.74 30.26 11.22
N SER A 38 2.73 30.20 12.54
CA SER A 38 3.33 29.08 13.27
C SER A 38 2.61 27.76 13.01
N ALA A 39 1.27 27.76 12.95
CA ALA A 39 0.48 26.59 12.57
C ALA A 39 0.71 26.16 11.12
N ALA A 40 0.85 27.12 10.19
CA ALA A 40 1.16 26.82 8.80
C ALA A 40 2.59 26.26 8.65
N ALA A 41 3.56 26.80 9.38
CA ALA A 41 4.93 26.29 9.40
C ALA A 41 5.01 24.89 9.99
N SER A 42 4.28 24.60 11.08
CA SER A 42 4.23 23.26 11.67
C SER A 42 3.46 22.27 10.78
N ALA A 43 2.42 22.71 10.08
CA ALA A 43 1.73 21.86 9.10
C ALA A 43 2.63 21.54 7.90
N ALA A 44 3.40 22.52 7.41
CA ALA A 44 4.35 22.33 6.31
C ALA A 44 5.48 21.38 6.71
N SER A 45 6.05 21.51 7.92
CA SER A 45 7.10 20.59 8.39
C SER A 45 6.57 19.16 8.60
N GLN A 46 5.34 19.01 9.11
CA GLN A 46 4.70 17.70 9.23
C GLN A 46 4.44 17.06 7.86
N ALA A 47 3.95 17.83 6.89
CA ALA A 47 3.74 17.34 5.53
C ALA A 47 5.04 16.90 4.86
N ALA A 48 6.12 17.69 5.02
CA ALA A 48 7.45 17.33 4.53
C ALA A 48 7.99 16.04 5.19
N GLY A 49 7.81 15.90 6.51
CA GLY A 49 8.18 14.69 7.25
C GLY A 49 7.41 13.45 6.81
N ALA A 50 6.09 13.57 6.61
CA ALA A 50 5.25 12.49 6.11
C ALA A 50 5.59 12.08 4.68
N ALA A 51 5.94 13.04 3.81
CA ALA A 51 6.40 12.72 2.47
C ALA A 51 7.75 11.98 2.49
N ALA A 52 8.68 12.41 3.35
CA ALA A 52 9.98 11.74 3.50
C ALA A 52 9.82 10.30 4.02
N SER A 53 8.96 10.06 5.01
CA SER A 53 8.70 8.71 5.52
C SER A 53 8.00 7.83 4.49
N ALA A 54 7.07 8.37 3.70
CA ALA A 54 6.42 7.65 2.61
C ALA A 54 7.43 7.20 1.54
N VAL A 55 8.38 8.08 1.17
CA VAL A 55 9.46 7.74 0.23
C VAL A 55 10.38 6.67 0.81
N ALA A 56 10.75 6.76 2.08
CA ALA A 56 11.59 5.77 2.74
C ALA A 56 10.93 4.39 2.78
N LEU A 57 9.65 4.32 3.17
CA LEU A 57 8.88 3.07 3.18
C LEU A 57 8.71 2.49 1.76
N ALA A 58 8.45 3.34 0.76
CA ALA A 58 8.37 2.88 -0.62
C ALA A 58 9.69 2.28 -1.11
N ALA A 59 10.83 2.87 -0.72
CA ALA A 59 12.15 2.34 -1.03
C ALA A 59 12.39 0.98 -0.34
N GLU A 60 12.05 0.86 0.95
CA GLU A 60 12.18 -0.39 1.71
C GLU A 60 11.32 -1.51 1.11
N LEU A 61 10.06 -1.22 0.76
CA LEU A 61 9.17 -2.16 0.07
C LEU A 61 9.72 -2.58 -1.30
N SER A 62 10.31 -1.64 -2.05
CA SER A 62 10.92 -1.96 -3.35
C SER A 62 12.14 -2.87 -3.21
N ALA A 63 12.97 -2.66 -2.19
CA ALA A 63 14.11 -3.51 -1.89
C ALA A 63 13.66 -4.91 -1.46
N LEU A 64 12.65 -5.01 -0.59
CA LEU A 64 12.08 -6.27 -0.16
C LEU A 64 11.46 -7.04 -1.34
N ARG A 65 10.77 -6.34 -2.24
CA ARG A 65 10.22 -6.94 -3.46
C ARG A 65 11.32 -7.46 -4.38
N GLN A 66 12.40 -6.70 -4.55
CA GLN A 66 13.55 -7.13 -5.36
C GLN A 66 14.25 -8.34 -4.73
N GLU A 67 14.36 -8.39 -3.42
CA GLU A 67 14.87 -9.56 -2.69
C GLU A 67 13.96 -10.77 -2.95
N MET A 68 12.65 -10.63 -2.78
CA MET A 68 11.70 -11.70 -3.10
C MET A 68 11.79 -12.15 -4.56
N ASP A 69 11.87 -11.24 -5.53
CA ASP A 69 12.02 -11.59 -6.96
C ASP A 69 13.35 -12.31 -7.24
N SER A 70 14.40 -12.05 -6.45
CA SER A 70 15.67 -12.77 -6.58
C SER A 70 15.64 -14.17 -5.94
N LEU A 71 14.85 -14.37 -4.88
CA LEU A 71 14.57 -15.70 -4.32
C LEU A 71 13.60 -16.50 -5.20
N VAL A 72 12.70 -15.82 -5.91
CA VAL A 72 11.81 -16.41 -6.92
C VAL A 72 12.51 -16.34 -8.27
N ALA A 73 13.60 -17.10 -8.44
CA ALA A 73 13.98 -17.54 -9.78
C ALA A 73 12.71 -18.12 -10.43
N PRO A 74 12.32 -17.71 -11.66
CA PRO A 74 11.16 -18.27 -12.31
C PRO A 74 11.33 -19.79 -12.27
N PRO A 75 10.44 -20.56 -11.62
CA PRO A 75 10.36 -21.97 -11.95
C PRO A 75 10.19 -21.99 -13.46
N ASP A 76 11.14 -22.62 -14.13
CA ASP A 76 11.24 -22.76 -15.57
C ASP A 76 10.07 -23.65 -16.03
N PHE A 77 8.84 -23.13 -15.90
CA PHE A 77 7.59 -23.78 -16.28
C PHE A 77 7.38 -23.71 -17.78
N ALA A 78 8.36 -23.22 -18.55
CA ALA A 78 8.43 -23.32 -20.00
C ALA A 78 8.41 -24.78 -20.50
N GLY A 79 8.55 -25.78 -19.62
CA GLY A 79 8.32 -27.20 -19.92
C GLY A 79 6.96 -27.78 -19.46
N GLN A 80 6.13 -27.02 -18.73
CA GLN A 80 4.90 -27.54 -18.11
C GLN A 80 3.74 -27.71 -19.10
N GLU A 81 3.75 -26.96 -20.21
CA GLU A 81 2.72 -27.05 -21.25
C GLU A 81 2.92 -28.25 -22.18
N LEU A 82 4.15 -28.80 -22.30
CA LEU A 82 4.44 -29.84 -23.28
C LEU A 82 3.97 -31.26 -22.89
N ASN A 83 3.42 -31.47 -21.69
CA ASN A 83 3.10 -32.83 -21.22
C ASN A 83 1.74 -33.01 -20.53
N LEU A 84 0.74 -32.16 -20.74
CA LEU A 84 -0.63 -32.47 -20.27
C LEU A 84 -1.18 -33.77 -20.87
N ASN A 85 -0.91 -34.02 -22.15
CA ASN A 85 -1.37 -35.23 -22.84
C ASN A 85 -0.66 -36.49 -22.27
N ARG A 86 0.65 -36.39 -22.00
CA ARG A 86 1.40 -37.50 -21.35
C ARG A 86 1.01 -37.69 -19.89
N ARG A 87 0.71 -36.61 -19.15
CA ARG A 87 0.22 -36.66 -17.76
C ARG A 87 -1.15 -37.34 -17.66
N THR A 88 -2.10 -36.93 -18.50
CA THR A 88 -3.42 -37.55 -18.56
C THR A 88 -3.35 -39.01 -19.01
N GLN A 89 -2.46 -39.35 -19.96
CA GLN A 89 -2.21 -40.72 -20.38
C GLN A 89 -1.57 -41.56 -19.26
N ALA A 90 -0.55 -41.05 -18.56
CA ALA A 90 0.09 -41.72 -17.42
C ALA A 90 -0.93 -42.02 -16.31
N LEU A 91 -1.79 -41.05 -15.98
CA LEU A 91 -2.85 -41.23 -14.98
C LEU A 91 -3.91 -42.24 -15.44
N ARG A 92 -4.25 -42.29 -16.73
CA ARG A 92 -5.16 -43.32 -17.28
C ARG A 92 -4.55 -44.72 -17.20
N MET A 93 -3.26 -44.87 -17.48
CA MET A 93 -2.55 -46.15 -17.37
C MET A 93 -2.41 -46.59 -15.91
N GLN A 94 -2.13 -45.66 -14.99
CA GLN A 94 -2.13 -45.94 -13.55
C GLN A 94 -3.51 -46.39 -13.06
N ARG A 95 -4.59 -45.73 -13.49
CA ARG A 95 -5.98 -46.13 -13.15
C ARG A 95 -6.36 -47.51 -13.70
N ARG A 96 -5.67 -48.00 -14.74
CA ARG A 96 -5.81 -49.36 -15.28
C ARG A 96 -4.98 -50.40 -14.50
N GLY A 97 -4.26 -49.99 -13.47
CA GLY A 97 -3.42 -50.85 -12.65
C GLY A 97 -2.01 -51.07 -13.20
N GLU A 98 -1.57 -50.31 -14.20
CA GLU A 98 -0.23 -50.47 -14.77
C GLU A 98 0.86 -49.96 -13.83
N SER A 99 2.01 -50.66 -13.82
CA SER A 99 3.13 -50.31 -12.95
C SER A 99 3.84 -49.03 -13.44
N PRO A 100 4.41 -48.20 -12.55
CA PRO A 100 5.15 -46.99 -12.93
C PRO A 100 6.30 -47.25 -13.91
N ALA A 101 6.95 -48.42 -13.82
CA ALA A 101 8.01 -48.84 -14.74
C ALA A 101 7.48 -49.10 -16.16
N THR A 102 6.29 -49.72 -16.26
CA THR A 102 5.60 -49.98 -17.54
C THR A 102 5.14 -48.68 -18.18
N ILE A 103 4.59 -47.77 -17.38
CA ILE A 103 4.12 -46.44 -17.81
C ILE A 103 5.29 -45.60 -18.34
N ALA A 104 6.42 -45.58 -17.62
CA ALA A 104 7.64 -44.89 -18.02
C ALA A 104 8.17 -45.40 -19.37
N ALA A 105 8.21 -46.73 -19.55
CA ALA A 105 8.63 -47.36 -20.80
C ALA A 105 7.68 -47.02 -21.97
N ALA A 106 6.36 -47.04 -21.74
CA ALA A 106 5.36 -46.77 -22.77
C ALA A 106 5.33 -45.30 -23.22
N LEU A 107 5.54 -44.37 -22.28
CA LEU A 107 5.56 -42.92 -22.56
C LEU A 107 6.94 -42.43 -23.01
N ARG A 108 7.97 -43.28 -22.98
CA ARG A 108 9.39 -42.92 -23.18
C ARG A 108 9.82 -41.76 -22.29
N VAL A 109 9.42 -41.82 -21.02
CA VAL A 109 9.68 -40.81 -19.99
C VAL A 109 10.47 -41.47 -18.85
N PRO A 110 11.45 -40.80 -18.24
CA PRO A 110 12.20 -41.37 -17.12
C PRO A 110 11.27 -41.74 -15.94
N ARG A 111 11.53 -42.90 -15.33
CA ARG A 111 10.72 -43.44 -14.22
C ARG A 111 10.55 -42.46 -13.07
N ASN A 112 11.59 -41.70 -12.75
CA ASN A 112 11.57 -40.68 -11.69
C ASN A 112 10.50 -39.61 -11.93
N GLU A 113 10.25 -39.23 -13.19
CA GLU A 113 9.24 -38.23 -13.54
C GLU A 113 7.82 -38.77 -13.37
N ILE A 114 7.59 -40.06 -13.67
CA ILE A 114 6.31 -40.74 -13.41
C ILE A 114 6.07 -40.87 -11.89
N ASP A 115 7.07 -41.30 -11.13
CA ASP A 115 6.94 -41.41 -9.66
C ASP A 115 6.65 -40.05 -9.01
N LEU A 116 7.31 -38.98 -9.48
CA LEU A 116 7.04 -37.62 -9.03
C LEU A 116 5.62 -37.16 -9.38
N LEU A 117 5.18 -37.41 -10.61
CA LEU A 117 3.84 -37.05 -11.10
C LEU A 117 2.74 -37.75 -10.28
N LEU A 118 2.92 -39.03 -9.98
CA LEU A 118 1.97 -39.80 -9.17
C LEU A 118 1.92 -39.28 -7.72
N LYS A 119 3.06 -38.88 -7.16
CA LYS A 119 3.15 -38.30 -5.82
C LYS A 119 2.51 -36.91 -5.73
N ILE A 120 2.68 -36.07 -6.75
CA ILE A 120 2.01 -34.75 -6.80
C ILE A 120 0.50 -34.95 -6.92
N GLN A 121 0.03 -35.85 -7.78
CA GLN A 121 -1.40 -36.11 -7.96
C GLN A 121 -2.07 -36.64 -6.69
N SER A 122 -1.40 -37.48 -5.90
CA SER A 122 -1.97 -37.97 -4.63
C SER A 122 -2.09 -36.85 -3.60
N LEU A 123 -1.12 -35.93 -3.54
CA LEU A 123 -1.17 -34.76 -2.67
C LEU A 123 -2.27 -33.78 -3.08
N THR A 124 -2.37 -33.45 -4.37
CA THR A 124 -3.42 -32.55 -4.89
C THR A 124 -4.81 -33.17 -4.81
N GLY A 125 -4.94 -34.49 -5.00
CA GLY A 125 -6.19 -35.22 -4.84
C GLY A 125 -6.69 -35.26 -3.39
N GLN A 126 -5.79 -35.27 -2.41
CA GLN A 126 -6.13 -35.15 -0.98
C GLN A 126 -6.58 -33.74 -0.60
N SER A 127 -6.11 -32.70 -1.31
CA SER A 127 -6.50 -31.31 -1.06
C SER A 127 -7.90 -30.94 -1.59
N GLN A 128 -8.58 -31.79 -2.36
CA GLN A 128 -9.93 -31.56 -2.88
C GLN A 128 -11.05 -32.23 -2.04
N SER A 129 -10.71 -32.99 -1.01
CA SER A 129 -11.67 -33.67 -0.12
C SER A 129 -11.69 -33.07 1.30
N ALA A 130 -11.70 -31.74 1.39
CA ALA A 130 -11.93 -30.98 2.61
C ALA A 130 -12.97 -29.89 2.37
#